data_AF-A0A3R7A2Q6-F1
#
_entry.id   AF-A0A3R7A2Q6-F1
#
_cell.length_a   1.000
_cell.length_b   1.000
_cell.length_c   1.000
_cell.angle_alpha   90.00
_cell.angle_beta   90.00
_cell.angle_gamma   90.00
#
_symmetry.space_group_name_H-M   'P 1'
#
loop_
_entity.id
_entity.type
_entity.pdbx_description
1 polymer ?
#
loop_
_entity_poly.entity_id
_entity_poly.type
_entity_poly.pdbx_seq_one_letter_code
_entity_poly.pdbx_strand_id
1 'polypeptide(L)' 'WAFIQSARAAVRSSKPNRFQRIYNKIKARRGEKVAIVATARHMAESVYWVLTKKEYYKENKAIRASSFS' A
#
# COMPACT_ATOMS: atom_id res chain seq x y z
N TRP A 1 6.62 5.03 -12.33
CA TRP A 1 7.55 3.87 -12.30
C TRP A 1 8.10 3.59 -10.89
N ALA A 2 8.58 4.60 -10.15
CA ALA A 2 9.18 4.44 -8.81
C ALA A 2 8.31 3.63 -7.81
N PHE A 3 7.05 4.01 -7.56
CA PHE A 3 6.20 3.31 -6.59
C PHE A 3 5.92 1.84 -6.93
N ILE A 4 5.88 1.48 -8.21
CA ILE A 4 5.70 0.07 -8.62
C ILE A 4 6.95 -0.74 -8.27
N GLN A 5 8.14 -0.19 -8.46
CA GLN A 5 9.39 -0.84 -8.07
C GLN A 5 9.53 -0.91 -6.54
N SER A 6 9.19 0.17 -5.83
CA SER A 6 9.15 0.19 -4.37
C SER A 6 8.16 -0.85 -3.83
N ALA A 7 6.98 -0.99 -4.44
CA ALA A 7 6.00 -2.01 -4.06
C ALA A 7 6.57 -3.41 -4.26
N ARG A 8 7.19 -3.70 -5.41
CA ARG A 8 7.85 -4.98 -5.68
C ARG A 8 8.96 -5.30 -4.67
N ALA A 9 9.80 -4.32 -4.34
CA ALA A 9 10.84 -4.48 -3.34
C ALA A 9 10.25 -4.74 -1.95
N ALA A 10 9.24 -3.97 -1.55
CA ALA A 10 8.61 -4.10 -0.23
C ALA A 10 7.92 -5.46 -0.05
N VAL A 11 7.25 -5.98 -1.08
CA VAL A 11 6.57 -7.29 -0.96
C VAL A 11 7.56 -8.46 -0.93
N ARG A 12 8.76 -8.30 -1.52
CA ARG A 12 9.84 -9.31 -1.52
C ARG A 12 10.81 -9.19 -0.34
N SER A 13 10.72 -8.10 0.43
CA SER A 13 11.59 -7.88 1.60
C SER A 13 11.47 -9.01 2.62
N SER A 14 12.60 -9.47 3.16
CA SER A 14 12.60 -10.41 4.29
C SER A 14 12.09 -9.78 5.59
N LYS A 15 12.24 -8.45 5.73
CA LYS A 15 11.73 -7.70 6.88
C LYS A 15 10.21 -7.51 6.77
N PRO A 16 9.43 -7.93 7.79
CA PRO A 16 8.00 -7.71 7.84
C PRO A 16 7.65 -6.23 7.69
N ASN A 17 6.73 -5.92 6.79
CA ASN A 17 6.25 -4.55 6.61
C ASN A 17 4.74 -4.51 6.34
N ARG A 18 4.16 -3.33 6.55
CA ARG A 18 2.72 -3.12 6.36
C ARG A 18 2.26 -3.45 4.93
N PHE A 19 3.08 -3.12 3.92
CA PHE A 19 2.73 -3.31 2.52
C PHE A 19 2.60 -4.77 2.10
N GLN A 20 3.32 -5.69 2.77
CA GLN A 20 3.13 -7.13 2.58
C GLN A 20 1.73 -7.60 2.99
N ARG A 21 1.18 -7.09 4.09
CA ARG A 21 -0.18 -7.44 4.54
C ARG A 21 -1.23 -6.99 3.53
N ILE A 22 -1.08 -5.77 3.01
CA ILE A 22 -1.96 -5.20 1.99
C ILE A 22 -1.88 -6.04 0.71
N TYR A 23 -0.66 -6.30 0.25
CA TYR A 23 -0.40 -7.09 -0.94
C TYR A 23 -1.00 -8.50 -0.83
N ASN A 24 -0.73 -9.23 0.26
CA ASN A 24 -1.22 -10.59 0.44
C ASN A 24 -2.75 -10.66 0.47
N LYS A 25 -3.41 -9.70 1.15
CA LYS A 25 -4.88 -9.62 1.21
C LYS A 25 -5.49 -9.40 -0.18
N ILE A 26 -4.90 -8.53 -1.00
CA ILE A 26 -5.42 -8.22 -2.34
C ILE A 26 -5.04 -9.33 -3.34
N LYS A 27 -3.83 -9.88 -3.25
CA LYS A 27 -3.35 -10.98 -4.09
C LYS A 27 -4.27 -12.19 -3.98
N ALA A 28 -4.67 -12.54 -2.75
CA ALA A 28 -5.59 -13.66 -2.50
C ALA A 28 -6.97 -13.49 -3.18
N ARG A 29 -7.40 -12.26 -3.47
CA ARG A 29 -8.74 -11.97 -4.04
C ARG A 29 -8.72 -11.61 -5.53
N ARG A 30 -7.66 -10.93 -6.00
CA ARG A 30 -7.61 -10.28 -7.31
C ARG A 30 -6.33 -10.58 -8.11
N GLY A 31 -5.45 -11.41 -7.59
CA GLY A 31 -4.20 -11.79 -8.24
C GLY A 31 -3.07 -10.77 -8.09
N GLU A 32 -1.87 -11.17 -8.55
CA GLU A 32 -0.61 -10.47 -8.29
C GLU A 32 -0.52 -9.09 -8.94
N LYS A 33 -0.89 -8.98 -10.22
CA LYS A 33 -0.79 -7.71 -10.97
C LYS A 33 -1.61 -6.61 -10.29
N VAL A 34 -2.84 -6.91 -9.90
CA VAL A 34 -3.74 -5.98 -9.20
C VAL A 34 -3.19 -5.63 -7.82
N ALA A 35 -2.65 -6.62 -7.10
CA ALA A 35 -2.09 -6.41 -5.77
C ALA A 35 -0.87 -5.48 -5.77
N ILE A 36 0.04 -5.59 -6.75
CA ILE A 36 1.19 -4.67 -6.87
C ILE A 36 0.73 -3.23 -7.09
N VAL A 37 -0.22 -3.02 -8.01
CA VAL A 37 -0.72 -1.67 -8.31
C VAL A 37 -1.45 -1.07 -7.10
N ALA A 38 -2.28 -1.85 -6.41
CA ALA A 38 -2.97 -1.40 -5.21
C ALA A 38 -1.99 -1.06 -4.06
N THR A 39 -0.94 -1.87 -3.87
CA THR A 39 0.10 -1.58 -2.88
C THR A 39 0.88 -0.30 -3.24
N ALA A 40 1.20 -0.09 -4.52
CA ALA A 40 1.85 1.14 -4.98
C ALA A 40 0.97 2.39 -4.74
N ARG A 41 -0.36 2.27 -4.93
CA ARG A 41 -1.31 3.34 -4.59
C ARG A 41 -1.25 3.68 -3.10
N HIS A 42 -1.26 2.68 -2.22
CA HIS A 42 -1.13 2.92 -0.78
C HIS A 42 0.20 3.55 -0.37
N MET A 43 1.30 3.23 -1.05
CA MET A 43 2.57 3.93 -0.85
C MET A 43 2.48 5.40 -1.25
N ALA A 44 1.89 5.70 -2.41
CA ALA A 44 1.71 7.07 -2.88
C ALA A 44 0.80 7.88 -1.94
N GLU A 45 -0.30 7.30 -1.45
CA GLU A 45 -1.17 7.92 -0.45
C GLU A 45 -0.42 8.24 0.85
N SER A 46 0.43 7.32 1.31
CA SER A 46 1.24 7.52 2.51
C SER A 46 2.23 8.68 2.34
N VAL A 47 2.91 8.73 1.18
CA VAL A 47 3.87 9.81 0.87
C VAL A 47 3.15 11.14 0.71
N TYR A 48 2.03 11.18 0.00
CA TYR A 48 1.20 12.37 -0.15
C TYR A 48 0.78 12.92 1.21
N TRP A 49 0.35 12.06 2.13
CA TRP A 49 -0.07 12.48 3.46
C TRP A 49 1.08 13.12 4.25
N VAL A 50 2.26 12.49 4.25
CA VAL A 50 3.43 13.04 4.95
C VAL A 50 3.85 14.38 4.36
N LEU A 51 3.87 14.49 3.04
CA LEU A 51 4.29 15.72 2.36
C LEU A 51 3.29 16.87 2.52
N THR A 52 1.99 16.58 2.50
CA THR A 52 0.95 17.62 2.54
C THR A 52 0.51 17.99 3.95
N LYS A 53 0.41 17.01 4.85
CA LYS A 53 -0.06 17.22 6.24
C LYS A 53 1.08 17.42 7.22
N LYS A 54 2.33 17.15 6.83
CA LYS A 54 3.53 17.18 7.70
C LYS A 54 3.38 16.30 8.96
N GLU A 55 2.50 15.32 8.90
CA GLU A 55 2.21 14.38 9.98
C GLU A 55 2.54 12.96 9.54
N TYR A 56 2.89 12.12 10.52
CA TYR A 56 3.04 10.69 10.27
C TYR A 56 1.73 10.10 9.74
N TYR A 57 1.80 9.38 8.63
CA TYR A 57 0.64 8.72 8.06
C TYR A 57 0.08 7.66 9.03
N LYS A 58 -1.08 7.94 9.62
CA LYS A 58 -1.86 6.99 10.42
C LYS A 58 -2.87 6.30 9.52
N GLU A 59 -2.82 4.97 9.44
CA GLU A 59 -3.82 4.19 8.70
C GLU A 59 -5.19 4.34 9.38
N ASN A 60 -6.01 5.28 8.91
CA ASN A 60 -7.36 5.43 9.42
C ASN A 60 -8.24 4.30 8.86
N LYS A 61 -8.61 3.34 9.72
CA LYS A 61 -9.45 2.20 9.36
C LYS A 61 -10.80 2.62 8.76
N ALA A 62 -11.32 3.79 9.13
CA ALA A 62 -12.59 4.33 8.62
C ALA A 62 -12.53 4.69 7.12
N ILE A 63 -11.42 5.27 6.64
CA ILE A 63 -11.23 5.62 5.22
C ILE A 63 -11.02 4.36 4.36
N ARG A 64 -10.56 3.28 4.98
CA ARG A 64 -10.38 1.99 4.31
C ARG A 64 -11.69 1.22 4.13
N ALA A 65 -12.71 1.49 4.93
CA ALA A 65 -14.02 0.89 4.74
C ALA A 65 -14.72 1.47 3.50
N SER A 66 -14.56 2.78 3.24
CA SER A 66 -15.22 3.47 2.13
C SER A 66 -14.53 3.30 0.77
N SER A 67 -13.22 3.03 0.73
CA SER A 67 -12.47 2.84 -0.54
C SER A 67 -12.60 1.44 -1.14
N PHE A 68 -13.28 0.52 -0.46
CA PHE A 68 -13.50 -0.86 -0.89
C PHE A 68 -14.99 -1.26 -0.93
N SER A 69 -15.92 -0.31 -0.74
CA SER A 69 -17.34 -0.47 -1.06
C SER A 69 -17.61 -0.14 -2.52
#